data_AF-A0A7V2TU32-F1
#
_entry.id   AF-A0A7V2TU32-F1
#
_cell.length_a   1.000
_cell.length_b   1.000
_cell.length_c   1.000
_cell.angle_alpha   90.00
_cell.angle_beta   90.00
_cell.angle_gamma   90.00
#
_symmetry.space_group_name_H-M   'P 1'
#
loop_
_entity.id
_entity.type
_entity.pdbx_description
1 polymer ?
#
loop_
_entity_poly.entity_id
_entity_poly.type
_entity_poly.pdbx_seq_one_letter_code
_entity_poly.pdbx_strand_id
1 'polypeptide(L)'
;MGVPELLIVLMFLTFIALLFTGYPIGFVLGGVAMLFALLAYLSDQYLGTTIGIDFNVLGMIINRVYKLMSNWVLVAIPMFIFMGLMLDESGVAEKMMKSMQDLFGKVHGGLAITVAMIGIILAASTGIVGASVVLLAVLTLPAMLSQGYSKTLSLGVVAASGTLGILIPPSIMLVLMADQLTLSVGDLFTVGHGAVLHGCKVGDFTLIGMNATVLDGAVIGKRCLVAAGSLVRPGTVIPDGSFVVGNPAAVKEGRTPDMSLHYMGALIYIAMAHMYKEGAESFPMEELARRAD
;
A
#
# COMPACT_ATOMS: atom_id res chain seq x y z
N MET A 1 -29.73 -23.01 -18.27
CA MET A 1 -28.34 -22.85 -17.78
C MET A 1 -27.66 -24.18 -17.95
N GLY A 2 -26.47 -24.22 -18.54
CA GLY A 2 -25.67 -25.43 -18.51
C GLY A 2 -25.19 -25.70 -17.08
N VAL A 3 -24.74 -26.94 -16.88
CA VAL A 3 -24.17 -27.38 -15.60
C VAL A 3 -22.94 -26.54 -15.19
N PRO A 4 -22.04 -26.12 -16.11
CA PRO A 4 -20.91 -25.26 -15.76
C PRO A 4 -21.33 -23.89 -15.21
N GLU A 5 -22.30 -23.23 -15.84
CA GLU A 5 -22.77 -21.91 -15.39
C GLU A 5 -23.47 -22.00 -14.03
N LEU A 6 -24.21 -23.08 -13.79
CA LEU A 6 -24.87 -23.34 -12.51
C LEU A 6 -23.84 -23.55 -11.39
N LEU A 7 -22.78 -24.31 -11.64
CA LEU A 7 -21.69 -24.53 -10.67
C LEU A 7 -20.99 -23.21 -10.31
N ILE A 8 -20.72 -22.35 -11.29
CA ILE A 8 -20.09 -21.04 -11.05
C ILE A 8 -21.00 -20.15 -10.20
N VAL A 9 -22.28 -20.05 -10.55
CA VAL A 9 -23.25 -19.25 -9.78
C VAL A 9 -23.38 -19.76 -8.36
N LEU A 10 -23.46 -21.08 -8.16
CA LEU A 10 -23.49 -21.70 -6.84
C LEU A 10 -22.19 -21.46 -6.06
N MET A 11 -21.03 -21.47 -6.72
CA MET A 11 -19.73 -21.17 -6.09
C MET A 11 -19.72 -19.74 -5.54
N PHE A 12 -20.17 -18.76 -6.31
CA PHE A 12 -20.24 -17.38 -5.86
C PHE A 12 -21.27 -17.19 -4.74
N LEU A 13 -22.46 -17.80 -4.86
CA LEU A 13 -23.49 -17.69 -3.82
C LEU A 13 -23.06 -18.32 -2.49
N THR A 14 -22.44 -19.50 -2.54
CA THR A 14 -21.91 -20.18 -1.35
C THR A 14 -20.76 -19.40 -0.72
N PHE A 15 -19.84 -18.86 -1.53
CA PHE A 15 -18.78 -17.97 -1.07
C PHE A 15 -19.34 -16.73 -0.34
N ILE A 16 -20.30 -16.04 -0.94
CA ILE A 16 -20.95 -14.86 -0.35
C ILE A 16 -21.66 -15.24 0.96
N ALA A 17 -22.41 -16.35 0.98
CA ALA A 17 -23.11 -16.81 2.17
C ALA A 17 -22.15 -17.14 3.33
N LEU A 18 -21.01 -17.78 3.04
CA LEU A 18 -19.97 -18.10 4.02
C LEU A 18 -19.17 -16.88 4.46
N LEU A 19 -19.18 -15.78 3.71
CA LEU A 19 -18.57 -14.53 4.16
C LEU A 19 -19.36 -13.93 5.34
N PHE A 20 -20.69 -14.06 5.33
CA PHE A 20 -21.56 -13.56 6.40
C PHE A 20 -21.48 -14.36 7.71
N THR A 21 -20.95 -15.58 7.71
CA THR A 21 -20.79 -16.38 8.94
C THR A 21 -19.61 -15.91 9.80
N GLY A 22 -18.80 -14.95 9.32
CA GLY A 22 -17.68 -14.38 10.07
C GLY A 22 -16.45 -15.29 10.19
N TYR A 23 -16.42 -16.40 9.43
CA TYR A 23 -15.23 -17.24 9.34
C TYR A 23 -14.07 -16.50 8.64
N PRO A 24 -12.81 -16.78 9.02
CA PRO A 24 -11.67 -16.12 8.38
C PRO A 24 -11.64 -16.39 6.87
N ILE A 25 -11.55 -15.30 6.09
CA ILE A 25 -11.75 -15.30 4.63
C ILE A 25 -10.81 -16.29 3.91
N GLY A 26 -9.59 -16.50 4.42
CA GLY A 26 -8.64 -17.46 3.85
C GLY A 26 -9.16 -18.90 3.83
N PHE A 27 -9.81 -19.35 4.92
CA PHE A 27 -10.40 -20.68 4.98
C PHE A 27 -11.65 -20.80 4.10
N VAL A 28 -12.44 -19.72 4.03
CA VAL A 28 -13.63 -19.68 3.18
C VAL A 28 -13.25 -19.76 1.70
N LEU A 29 -12.27 -18.96 1.25
CA LEU A 29 -11.78 -19.00 -0.13
C LEU A 29 -11.20 -20.37 -0.50
N GLY A 30 -10.31 -20.91 0.34
CA GLY A 30 -9.70 -22.22 0.09
C GLY A 30 -10.70 -23.37 0.13
N GLY A 31 -11.61 -23.36 1.10
CA GLY A 31 -12.63 -24.39 1.29
C GLY A 31 -13.66 -24.40 0.16
N VAL A 32 -14.17 -23.23 -0.24
CA VAL A 32 -15.10 -23.13 -1.38
C VAL A 32 -14.41 -23.52 -2.68
N ALA A 33 -13.17 -23.05 -2.91
CA ALA A 33 -12.40 -23.44 -4.10
C ALA A 33 -12.18 -24.95 -4.17
N MET A 34 -11.80 -25.60 -3.06
CA MET A 34 -11.59 -27.05 -3.01
C MET A 34 -12.89 -27.84 -3.19
N LEU A 35 -13.97 -27.40 -2.54
CA LEU A 35 -15.29 -28.04 -2.65
C LEU A 35 -15.83 -27.98 -4.07
N PHE A 36 -15.78 -26.82 -4.72
CA PHE A 36 -16.25 -26.67 -6.09
C PHE A 36 -15.31 -27.29 -7.12
N ALA A 37 -14.00 -27.36 -6.86
CA ALA A 37 -13.09 -28.13 -7.69
C ALA A 37 -13.41 -29.64 -7.66
N LEU A 38 -13.76 -30.19 -6.48
CA LEU A 38 -14.19 -31.59 -6.35
C LEU A 38 -15.54 -31.83 -7.07
N LEU A 39 -16.50 -30.92 -6.90
CA LEU A 39 -17.79 -31.01 -7.59
C LEU A 39 -17.64 -30.91 -9.11
N ALA A 40 -16.75 -30.05 -9.60
CA ALA A 40 -16.45 -29.93 -11.03
C ALA A 40 -15.80 -31.19 -11.59
N TYR A 41 -14.85 -31.79 -10.87
CA TYR A 41 -14.24 -33.08 -11.24
C TYR A 41 -15.28 -34.22 -11.32
N LEU A 42 -16.19 -34.29 -10.34
CA LEU A 42 -17.29 -35.26 -10.35
C LEU A 42 -18.29 -34.98 -11.48
N SER A 43 -18.58 -33.71 -11.76
CA SER A 43 -19.46 -33.34 -12.88
C SER A 43 -18.91 -33.78 -14.22
N ASP A 44 -17.61 -33.63 -14.48
CA ASP A 44 -16.98 -34.08 -15.73
C ASP A 44 -17.02 -35.61 -15.88
N GLN A 45 -16.90 -36.37 -14.78
CA GLN A 45 -17.00 -37.83 -14.78
C GLN A 45 -18.43 -38.36 -14.98
N TYR A 46 -19.44 -37.74 -14.34
CA TYR A 46 -20.80 -38.29 -14.27
C TYR A 46 -21.83 -37.59 -15.17
N LEU A 47 -21.67 -36.28 -15.43
CA LEU A 47 -22.63 -35.48 -16.22
C LEU A 47 -22.14 -35.20 -17.64
N GLY A 48 -20.97 -35.71 -18.04
CA GLY A 48 -20.41 -35.52 -19.39
C GLY A 48 -20.06 -34.06 -19.71
N THR A 49 -19.85 -33.24 -18.67
CA THR A 49 -19.40 -31.86 -18.84
C THR A 49 -17.92 -31.82 -19.23
N THR A 50 -17.49 -30.75 -19.89
CA THR A 50 -16.08 -30.52 -20.29
C THR A 50 -15.59 -29.25 -19.60
N ILE A 51 -15.58 -29.26 -18.26
CA ILE A 51 -15.08 -28.14 -17.45
C ILE A 51 -13.54 -28.12 -17.48
N GLY A 52 -12.91 -29.29 -17.66
CA GLY A 52 -11.47 -29.41 -17.88
C GLY A 52 -10.65 -29.32 -16.60
N ILE A 53 -11.25 -29.65 -15.45
CA ILE A 53 -10.55 -29.73 -14.16
C ILE A 53 -10.06 -31.17 -13.95
N ASP A 54 -8.88 -31.45 -14.48
CA ASP A 54 -8.17 -32.73 -14.29
C ASP A 54 -7.17 -32.66 -13.12
N PHE A 55 -6.67 -33.82 -12.68
CA PHE A 55 -5.59 -33.90 -11.69
C PHE A 55 -4.35 -33.09 -12.08
N ASN A 56 -4.06 -32.94 -13.37
CA ASN A 56 -2.97 -32.08 -13.86
C ASN A 56 -3.22 -30.60 -13.57
N VAL A 57 -4.46 -30.12 -13.75
CA VAL A 57 -4.85 -28.74 -13.45
C VAL A 57 -4.82 -28.48 -11.94
N LEU A 58 -5.28 -29.45 -11.15
CA LEU A 58 -5.17 -29.41 -9.70
C LEU A 58 -3.70 -29.38 -9.24
N GLY A 59 -2.82 -30.14 -9.90
CA GLY A 59 -1.38 -30.13 -9.64
C GLY A 59 -0.68 -28.80 -9.96
N MET A 60 -1.18 -28.01 -10.91
CA MET A 60 -0.65 -26.67 -11.19
C MET A 60 -0.88 -25.70 -10.03
N ILE A 61 -1.96 -25.88 -9.25
CA ILE A 61 -2.24 -25.08 -8.06
C ILE A 61 -1.12 -25.25 -7.03
N ILE A 62 -0.61 -26.47 -6.85
CA ILE A 62 0.50 -26.77 -5.92
C ILE A 62 1.75 -25.97 -6.30
N ASN A 63 2.13 -25.98 -7.58
CA ASN A 63 3.27 -25.19 -8.06
C ASN A 63 3.07 -23.69 -7.82
N ARG A 64 1.84 -23.19 -7.96
CA ARG A 64 1.52 -21.79 -7.67
C ARG A 64 1.64 -21.47 -6.17
N VAL A 65 1.21 -22.38 -5.29
CA VAL A 65 1.37 -22.25 -3.83
C VAL A 65 2.85 -22.21 -3.45
N TYR A 66 3.68 -23.12 -3.97
CA TYR A 66 5.13 -23.10 -3.72
C TYR A 66 5.78 -21.81 -4.23
N LYS A 67 5.38 -21.32 -5.40
CA LYS A 67 5.91 -20.05 -5.94
C LYS A 67 5.56 -18.86 -5.04
N LEU A 68 4.34 -18.82 -4.49
CA LEU A 68 3.94 -17.83 -3.49
C LEU A 68 4.75 -17.96 -2.19
N MET A 69 4.97 -19.18 -1.70
CA MET A 69 5.79 -19.41 -0.50
C MET A 69 7.25 -18.99 -0.67
N SER A 70 7.81 -19.10 -1.87
CA SER A 70 9.17 -18.66 -2.19
C SER A 70 9.34 -17.16 -2.43
N ASN A 71 8.26 -16.37 -2.30
CA ASN A 71 8.27 -14.95 -2.61
C ASN A 71 8.78 -14.13 -1.42
N TRP A 72 9.98 -13.57 -1.56
CA TRP A 72 10.63 -12.73 -0.56
C TRP A 72 9.85 -11.46 -0.22
N VAL A 73 9.04 -10.93 -1.14
CA VAL A 73 8.22 -9.73 -0.92
C VAL A 73 7.11 -10.01 0.10
N LEU A 74 6.55 -11.22 0.09
CA LEU A 74 5.46 -11.61 1.00
C LEU A 74 5.94 -11.77 2.45
N VAL A 75 7.25 -11.96 2.68
CA VAL A 75 7.85 -11.99 4.03
C VAL A 75 7.73 -10.63 4.74
N ALA A 76 7.61 -9.52 3.99
CA ALA A 76 7.39 -8.21 4.58
C ALA A 76 5.99 -8.08 5.22
N ILE A 77 4.99 -8.79 4.71
CA ILE A 77 3.58 -8.63 5.15
C ILE A 77 3.42 -8.97 6.64
N PRO A 78 3.89 -10.12 7.16
CA PRO A 78 3.83 -10.40 8.61
C PRO A 78 4.56 -9.37 9.47
N MET A 79 5.71 -8.86 9.02
CA MET A 79 6.49 -7.86 9.76
C MET A 79 5.73 -6.53 9.84
N PHE A 80 5.07 -6.11 8.75
CA PHE A 80 4.21 -4.93 8.74
C PHE A 80 2.97 -5.09 9.62
N ILE A 81 2.32 -6.26 9.57
CA ILE A 81 1.18 -6.55 10.45
C ILE A 81 1.62 -6.50 11.91
N PHE A 82 2.77 -7.10 12.24
CA PHE A 82 3.32 -7.09 13.59
C PHE A 82 3.63 -5.67 14.08
N MET A 83 4.31 -4.86 13.27
CA MET A 83 4.60 -3.46 13.58
C MET A 83 3.30 -2.67 13.80
N GLY A 84 2.32 -2.82 12.91
CA GLY A 84 1.02 -2.17 13.01
C GLY A 84 0.29 -2.53 14.30
N LEU A 85 0.23 -3.82 14.63
CA LEU A 85 -0.39 -4.31 15.87
C LEU A 85 0.34 -3.83 17.12
N MET A 86 1.68 -3.83 17.13
CA MET A 86 2.44 -3.30 18.26
C MET A 86 2.17 -1.81 18.49
N LEU A 87 2.07 -1.02 17.42
CA LEU A 87 1.76 0.41 17.53
C LEU A 87 0.34 0.65 18.03
N ASP A 88 -0.63 -0.14 17.58
CA ASP A 88 -2.01 -0.09 18.05
C ASP A 88 -2.10 -0.42 19.55
N GLU A 89 -1.46 -1.50 19.99
CA GLU A 89 -1.48 -1.97 21.38
C GLU A 89 -0.57 -1.14 22.31
N SER A 90 0.36 -0.34 21.78
CA SER A 90 1.29 0.45 22.60
C SER A 90 0.65 1.64 23.33
N GLY A 91 -0.60 1.99 22.99
CA GLY A 91 -1.28 3.15 23.52
C GLY A 91 -0.69 4.50 23.07
N VAL A 92 0.18 4.48 22.05
CA VAL A 92 0.81 5.68 21.48
C VAL A 92 -0.24 6.55 20.79
N ALA A 93 -1.22 5.93 20.12
CA ALA A 93 -2.33 6.61 19.46
C ALA A 93 -3.09 7.55 20.39
N GLU A 94 -3.43 7.10 21.60
CA GLU A 94 -4.17 7.88 22.60
C GLU A 94 -3.34 9.05 23.14
N LYS A 95 -2.04 8.84 23.35
CA LYS A 95 -1.13 9.89 23.81
C LYS A 95 -0.97 10.96 22.73
N MET A 96 -0.76 10.56 21.48
CA MET A 96 -0.69 11.47 20.34
C MET A 96 -2.00 12.23 20.17
N MET A 97 -3.13 11.58 20.44
CA MET A 97 -4.43 12.23 20.35
C MET A 97 -4.61 13.38 21.33
N LYS A 98 -4.23 13.18 22.59
CA LYS A 98 -4.25 14.25 23.58
C LYS A 98 -3.31 15.39 23.21
N SER A 99 -2.07 15.07 22.81
CA SER A 99 -1.09 16.10 22.42
C SER A 99 -1.53 16.91 21.19
N MET A 100 -2.15 16.28 20.19
CA MET A 100 -2.66 16.98 19.01
C MET A 100 -3.91 17.80 19.33
N GLN A 101 -4.76 17.34 20.24
CA GLN A 101 -5.88 18.15 20.74
C GLN A 101 -5.39 19.39 21.48
N ASP A 102 -4.34 19.29 22.30
CA ASP A 102 -3.73 20.45 22.96
C ASP A 102 -3.12 21.42 21.94
N LEU A 103 -2.52 20.89 20.87
CA LEU A 103 -1.92 21.68 19.80
C LEU A 103 -2.97 22.43 18.96
N PHE A 104 -4.05 21.76 18.57
CA PHE A 104 -5.11 22.32 17.72
C PHE A 104 -6.35 22.79 18.48
N GLY A 105 -6.36 22.75 19.81
CA GLY A 105 -7.54 23.09 20.63
C GLY A 105 -8.01 24.53 20.49
N LYS A 106 -7.16 25.43 19.97
CA LYS A 106 -7.47 26.85 19.75
C LYS A 106 -8.06 27.16 18.38
N VAL A 107 -8.05 26.23 17.43
CA VAL A 107 -8.60 26.45 16.09
C VAL A 107 -10.05 25.98 15.98
N HIS A 108 -10.87 26.73 15.26
CA HIS A 108 -12.24 26.34 14.93
C HIS A 108 -12.21 25.03 14.14
N GLY A 109 -12.85 23.98 14.63
CA GLY A 109 -12.75 22.65 14.02
C GLY A 109 -11.53 21.82 14.47
N GLY A 110 -10.78 22.26 15.48
CA GLY A 110 -9.50 21.67 15.88
C GLY A 110 -9.55 20.17 16.20
N LEU A 111 -10.67 19.68 16.72
CA LEU A 111 -10.86 18.26 16.96
C LEU A 111 -10.93 17.46 15.66
N ALA A 112 -11.67 17.92 14.64
CA ALA A 112 -11.71 17.25 13.34
C ALA A 112 -10.34 17.27 12.64
N ILE A 113 -9.61 18.39 12.72
CA ILE A 113 -8.24 18.49 12.20
C ILE A 113 -7.32 17.49 12.89
N THR A 114 -7.47 17.36 14.22
CA THR A 114 -6.70 16.40 15.02
C THR A 114 -6.99 14.96 14.58
N VAL A 115 -8.26 14.60 14.39
CA VAL A 115 -8.66 13.26 13.91
C VAL A 115 -8.11 12.97 12.51
N ALA A 116 -8.13 13.96 11.62
CA ALA A 116 -7.55 13.83 10.28
C ALA A 116 -6.03 13.60 10.33
N MET A 117 -5.31 14.41 11.12
CA MET A 117 -3.85 14.34 11.25
C MET A 117 -3.39 13.05 11.92
N ILE A 118 -4.05 12.62 13.00
CA ILE A 118 -3.72 11.34 13.64
C ILE A 118 -4.06 10.19 12.71
N GLY A 119 -5.18 10.29 11.98
CA GLY A 119 -5.51 9.34 10.93
C GLY A 119 -4.36 9.20 9.95
N ILE A 120 -3.81 10.29 9.41
CA ILE A 120 -2.64 10.33 8.52
C ILE A 120 -1.38 9.68 9.15
N ILE A 121 -1.10 9.96 10.42
CA ILE A 121 0.12 9.47 11.08
C ILE A 121 0.02 7.97 11.41
N LEU A 122 -1.12 7.53 11.96
CA LEU A 122 -1.37 6.10 12.24
C LEU A 122 -1.52 5.29 10.96
N ALA A 123 -2.13 5.89 9.93
CA ALA A 123 -2.26 5.36 8.58
C ALA A 123 -0.92 4.90 8.02
N ALA A 124 0.10 5.76 8.09
CA ALA A 124 1.44 5.50 7.58
C ALA A 124 2.12 4.27 8.23
N SER A 125 1.72 3.90 9.44
CA SER A 125 2.38 2.83 10.18
C SER A 125 1.58 1.53 10.31
N THR A 126 0.25 1.58 10.18
CA THR A 126 -0.60 0.40 10.35
C THR A 126 -0.96 -0.26 9.03
N GLY A 127 -1.14 0.50 7.95
CA GLY A 127 -1.44 -0.06 6.61
C GLY A 127 -2.71 -0.91 6.50
N ILE A 128 -3.55 -0.96 7.55
CA ILE A 128 -4.75 -1.82 7.67
C ILE A 128 -5.97 -0.94 7.96
N VAL A 129 -6.96 -0.96 7.06
CA VAL A 129 -8.16 -0.11 7.17
C VAL A 129 -9.05 -0.49 8.34
N GLY A 130 -9.31 -1.78 8.53
CA GLY A 130 -10.34 -2.25 9.47
C GLY A 130 -10.04 -1.86 10.91
N ALA A 131 -8.86 -2.22 11.41
CA ALA A 131 -8.44 -1.94 12.78
C ALA A 131 -8.32 -0.43 13.06
N SER A 132 -7.64 0.30 12.18
CA SER A 132 -7.38 1.75 12.37
C SER A 132 -8.67 2.58 12.37
N VAL A 133 -9.62 2.31 11.47
CA VAL A 133 -10.90 3.03 11.43
C VAL A 133 -11.72 2.74 12.70
N VAL A 134 -11.72 1.49 13.17
CA VAL A 134 -12.44 1.12 14.40
C VAL A 134 -11.81 1.80 15.61
N LEU A 135 -10.48 1.78 15.74
CA LEU A 135 -9.78 2.48 16.82
C LEU A 135 -10.11 3.98 16.82
N LEU A 136 -9.91 4.64 15.68
CA LEU A 136 -10.20 6.07 15.52
C LEU A 136 -11.67 6.36 15.82
N ALA A 137 -12.60 5.54 15.37
CA ALA A 137 -14.02 5.70 15.66
C ALA A 137 -14.30 5.59 17.17
N VAL A 138 -13.82 4.54 17.83
CA VAL A 138 -14.06 4.31 19.26
C VAL A 138 -13.49 5.46 20.10
N LEU A 139 -12.32 5.98 19.73
CA LEU A 139 -11.67 7.06 20.45
C LEU A 139 -12.28 8.44 20.16
N THR A 140 -12.66 8.72 18.91
CA THR A 140 -12.94 10.09 18.46
C THR A 140 -14.42 10.42 18.28
N LEU A 141 -15.27 9.47 17.86
CA LEU A 141 -16.70 9.73 17.70
C LEU A 141 -17.38 10.29 18.97
N PRO A 142 -17.23 9.67 20.16
CA PRO A 142 -17.88 10.17 21.35
C PRO A 142 -17.39 11.57 21.75
N ALA A 143 -16.09 11.85 21.55
CA ALA A 143 -15.50 13.16 21.83
C ALA A 143 -15.99 14.24 20.85
N MET A 144 -16.16 13.92 19.57
CA MET A 144 -16.68 14.87 18.58
C MET A 144 -18.15 15.19 18.81
N LEU A 145 -18.96 14.17 19.12
CA LEU A 145 -20.38 14.36 19.37
C LEU A 145 -20.67 15.15 20.66
N SER A 146 -19.88 14.95 21.71
CA SER A 146 -20.02 15.72 22.96
C SER A 146 -19.67 17.19 22.80
N GLN A 147 -18.81 17.54 21.83
CA GLN A 147 -18.47 18.92 21.46
C GLN A 147 -19.38 19.52 20.39
N GLY A 148 -20.48 18.85 20.02
CA GLY A 148 -21.49 19.39 19.12
C GLY A 148 -21.19 19.27 17.62
N TYR A 149 -20.23 18.43 17.21
CA TYR A 149 -20.01 18.15 15.79
C TYR A 149 -21.19 17.37 15.20
N SER A 150 -21.52 17.62 13.93
CA SER A 150 -22.56 16.87 13.23
C SER A 150 -22.13 15.42 12.99
N LYS A 151 -23.08 14.47 13.11
CA LYS A 151 -22.80 13.03 12.89
C LYS A 151 -22.16 12.78 11.52
N THR A 152 -22.64 13.46 10.48
CA THR A 152 -22.12 13.33 9.11
C THR A 152 -20.66 13.77 9.01
N LEU A 153 -20.29 14.88 9.65
CA LEU A 153 -18.90 15.36 9.63
C LEU A 153 -18.00 14.43 10.43
N SER A 154 -18.41 14.02 11.64
CA SER A 154 -17.60 13.12 12.48
C SER A 154 -17.36 11.77 11.81
N LEU A 155 -18.41 11.15 11.25
CA LEU A 155 -18.29 9.89 10.52
C LEU A 155 -17.45 10.05 9.25
N GLY A 156 -17.68 11.12 8.49
CA GLY A 156 -16.93 11.40 7.26
C GLY A 156 -15.44 11.59 7.52
N VAL A 157 -15.08 12.38 8.54
CA VAL A 157 -13.68 12.64 8.91
C VAL A 157 -13.00 11.36 9.38
N VAL A 158 -13.64 10.56 10.25
CA VAL A 158 -13.06 9.30 10.74
C VAL A 158 -12.92 8.26 9.64
N ALA A 159 -13.95 8.11 8.80
CA ALA A 159 -13.91 7.15 7.69
C ALA A 159 -12.85 7.56 6.65
N ALA A 160 -12.77 8.85 6.30
CA ALA A 160 -11.76 9.35 5.37
C ALA A 160 -10.34 9.24 5.94
N SER A 161 -10.14 9.60 7.21
CA SER A 161 -8.81 9.62 7.82
C SER A 161 -8.28 8.20 8.11
N GLY A 162 -9.14 7.27 8.54
CA GLY A 162 -8.73 5.89 8.79
C GLY A 162 -8.51 5.06 7.51
N THR A 163 -9.16 5.40 6.40
CA THR A 163 -8.94 4.70 5.11
C THR A 163 -7.70 5.17 4.36
N LEU A 164 -7.13 6.33 4.73
CA LEU A 164 -5.97 6.92 4.06
C LEU A 164 -4.69 6.08 4.20
N GLY A 165 -4.60 5.21 5.21
CA GLY A 165 -3.41 4.37 5.49
C GLY A 165 -3.07 3.31 4.47
N ILE A 166 -3.99 2.99 3.56
CA ILE A 166 -3.63 2.18 2.40
C ILE A 166 -2.62 2.92 1.50
N LEU A 167 -2.75 4.24 1.41
CA LEU A 167 -2.05 5.06 0.42
C LEU A 167 -0.73 5.64 0.92
N ILE A 168 -0.56 5.79 2.25
CA ILE A 168 0.62 6.43 2.83
C ILE A 168 1.73 5.40 3.07
N PRO A 169 2.91 5.54 2.44
CA PRO A 169 3.98 4.61 2.67
C PRO A 169 4.67 4.79 4.03
N PRO A 170 5.11 3.71 4.69
CA PRO A 170 5.13 2.32 4.21
C PRO A 170 3.80 1.55 4.40
N SER A 171 3.22 0.95 3.34
CA SER A 171 1.93 0.26 3.42
C SER A 171 1.93 -1.15 2.81
N ILE A 172 1.21 -2.07 3.46
CA ILE A 172 1.04 -3.47 3.00
C ILE A 172 0.44 -3.51 1.58
N MET A 173 -0.46 -2.58 1.26
CA MET A 173 -1.07 -2.52 -0.06
C MET A 173 -0.05 -2.19 -1.15
N LEU A 174 0.86 -1.24 -0.93
CA LEU A 174 1.91 -0.93 -1.91
C LEU A 174 2.85 -2.12 -2.11
N VAL A 175 3.15 -2.88 -1.05
CA VAL A 175 3.91 -4.14 -1.14
C VAL A 175 3.19 -5.16 -2.01
N LEU A 176 1.89 -5.37 -1.78
CA LEU A 176 1.08 -6.29 -2.57
C LEU A 176 0.92 -5.82 -4.02
N MET A 177 0.76 -4.51 -4.25
CA MET A 177 0.67 -3.94 -5.60
C MET A 177 1.99 -4.07 -6.36
N ALA A 178 3.13 -3.90 -5.69
CA ALA A 178 4.44 -4.14 -6.30
C ALA A 178 4.57 -5.58 -6.81
N ASP A 179 4.15 -6.56 -5.99
CA ASP A 179 4.11 -7.97 -6.40
C ASP A 179 3.16 -8.21 -7.59
N GLN A 180 1.94 -7.66 -7.56
CA GLN A 180 0.96 -7.82 -8.64
C GLN A 180 1.40 -7.14 -9.95
N LEU A 181 2.04 -5.97 -9.86
CA LEU A 181 2.50 -5.19 -11.01
C LEU A 181 3.90 -5.62 -11.48
N THR A 182 4.53 -6.59 -10.82
CA THR A 182 5.93 -7.02 -11.07
C THR A 182 6.94 -5.87 -11.00
N LEU A 183 6.66 -4.88 -10.15
CA LEU A 183 7.50 -3.73 -9.89
C LEU A 183 8.36 -3.95 -8.64
N SER A 184 9.50 -3.26 -8.55
CA SER A 184 10.27 -3.23 -7.31
C SER A 184 9.48 -2.49 -6.24
N VAL A 185 9.44 -3.04 -5.03
CA VAL A 185 8.78 -2.38 -3.88
C VAL A 185 9.42 -1.03 -3.56
N GLY A 186 10.74 -0.92 -3.77
CA GLY A 186 11.47 0.34 -3.59
C GLY A 186 11.05 1.43 -4.58
N ASP A 187 10.65 1.04 -5.80
CA ASP A 187 10.14 1.98 -6.80
C ASP A 187 8.76 2.50 -6.41
N LEU A 188 7.94 1.72 -5.69
CA LEU A 188 6.66 2.20 -5.16
C LEU A 188 6.83 3.14 -3.97
N PHE A 189 7.84 2.92 -3.12
CA PHE A 189 8.10 3.77 -1.95
C PHE A 189 8.75 5.12 -2.27
N THR A 190 9.37 5.21 -3.43
CA THR A 190 9.98 6.45 -3.92
C THR A 190 9.02 7.30 -4.74
N VAL A 191 7.80 6.82 -4.98
CA VAL A 191 6.77 7.54 -5.73
C VAL A 191 5.83 8.27 -4.76
N GLY A 192 5.80 9.59 -4.90
CA GLY A 192 5.01 10.49 -4.08
C GLY A 192 3.50 10.35 -4.35
N HIS A 193 2.72 10.64 -3.32
CA HIS A 193 1.25 10.61 -3.36
C HIS A 193 0.66 11.32 -4.57
N GLY A 194 -0.28 10.67 -5.25
CA GLY A 194 -0.97 11.22 -6.42
C GLY A 194 -0.11 11.31 -7.68
N ALA A 195 1.12 10.79 -7.68
CA ALA A 195 1.90 10.71 -8.90
C ALA A 195 1.28 9.70 -9.89
N VAL A 196 1.32 10.05 -11.17
CA VAL A 196 0.79 9.23 -12.27
C VAL A 196 1.97 8.73 -13.09
N LEU A 197 2.22 7.43 -13.06
CA LEU A 197 3.25 6.77 -13.87
C LEU A 197 2.57 6.00 -15.00
N HIS A 198 2.89 6.34 -16.23
CA HIS A 198 2.30 5.74 -17.42
C HIS A 198 3.42 5.24 -18.34
N GLY A 199 3.58 3.91 -18.46
CA GLY A 199 4.49 3.29 -19.42
C GLY A 199 5.98 3.71 -19.34
N CYS A 200 6.46 4.12 -18.16
CA CYS A 200 7.80 4.67 -17.97
C CYS A 200 8.76 3.70 -17.25
N LYS A 201 10.06 3.93 -17.39
CA LYS A 201 11.10 3.26 -16.61
C LYS A 201 11.66 4.22 -15.57
N VAL A 202 11.69 3.80 -14.31
CA VAL A 202 12.26 4.57 -13.20
C VAL A 202 13.52 3.84 -12.73
N GLY A 203 14.65 4.54 -12.70
CA GLY A 203 15.92 4.01 -12.24
C GLY A 203 15.99 3.94 -10.71
N ASP A 204 16.85 3.06 -10.20
CA ASP A 204 17.03 2.85 -8.77
C ASP A 204 17.28 4.16 -8.01
N PHE A 205 16.73 4.28 -6.80
CA PHE A 205 16.95 5.41 -5.90
C PHE A 205 16.40 6.76 -6.39
N THR A 206 15.49 6.73 -7.37
CA THR A 206 14.85 7.94 -7.90
C THR A 206 13.57 8.27 -7.16
N LEU A 207 13.46 9.48 -6.63
CA LEU A 207 12.24 9.97 -5.98
C LEU A 207 11.36 10.72 -6.98
N ILE A 208 10.11 10.28 -7.10
CA ILE A 208 9.07 10.97 -7.86
C ILE A 208 8.22 11.79 -6.89
N GLY A 209 8.14 13.09 -7.10
CA GLY A 209 7.42 14.00 -6.22
C GLY A 209 5.90 13.79 -6.27
N MET A 210 5.21 14.27 -5.23
CA MET A 210 3.75 14.18 -5.15
C MET A 210 3.08 14.85 -6.36
N ASN A 211 2.04 14.24 -6.91
CA ASN A 211 1.29 14.75 -8.06
C ASN A 211 2.15 14.97 -9.33
N ALA A 212 3.32 14.34 -9.41
CA ALA A 212 4.12 14.35 -10.65
C ALA A 212 3.51 13.35 -11.65
N THR A 213 3.51 13.71 -12.93
CA THR A 213 2.99 12.86 -14.00
C THR A 213 4.13 12.50 -14.94
N VAL A 214 4.38 11.20 -15.11
CA VAL A 214 5.40 10.65 -16.00
C VAL A 214 4.70 9.89 -17.11
N LEU A 215 4.88 10.35 -18.35
CA LEU A 215 4.20 9.83 -19.52
C LEU A 215 5.00 8.74 -20.26
N ASP A 216 4.35 8.10 -21.23
CA ASP A 216 4.81 6.88 -21.88
C ASP A 216 6.22 6.94 -22.47
N GLY A 217 7.00 5.88 -22.25
CA GLY A 217 8.35 5.76 -22.79
C GLY A 217 9.37 6.69 -22.16
N ALA A 218 9.01 7.47 -21.13
CA ALA A 218 9.99 8.22 -20.35
C ALA A 218 10.93 7.26 -19.60
N VAL A 219 12.22 7.57 -19.61
CA VAL A 219 13.27 6.81 -18.91
C VAL A 219 13.94 7.75 -17.92
N ILE A 220 13.71 7.49 -16.64
CA ILE A 220 14.31 8.25 -15.54
C ILE A 220 15.54 7.48 -15.06
N GLY A 221 16.70 8.13 -15.06
CA GLY A 221 17.95 7.57 -14.56
C GLY A 221 17.91 7.27 -13.06
N LYS A 222 19.03 6.81 -12.51
CA LYS A 222 19.20 6.50 -11.08
C LYS A 222 19.41 7.76 -10.26
N ARG A 223 18.98 7.77 -9.00
CA ARG A 223 19.18 8.91 -8.06
C ARG A 223 18.63 10.23 -8.62
N CYS A 224 17.53 10.19 -9.35
CA CYS A 224 16.87 11.41 -9.81
C CYS A 224 15.88 11.90 -8.75
N LEU A 225 15.64 13.20 -8.72
CA LEU A 225 14.58 13.80 -7.92
C LEU A 225 13.65 14.57 -8.85
N VAL A 226 12.48 14.02 -9.11
CA VAL A 226 11.40 14.70 -9.83
C VAL A 226 10.57 15.47 -8.81
N ALA A 227 10.48 16.79 -8.92
CA ALA A 227 9.74 17.58 -7.96
C ALA A 227 8.23 17.36 -8.07
N ALA A 228 7.52 17.68 -6.99
CA ALA A 228 6.06 17.61 -6.93
C ALA A 228 5.41 18.44 -8.06
N GLY A 229 4.36 17.89 -8.67
CA GLY A 229 3.61 18.53 -9.76
C GLY A 229 4.33 18.57 -11.12
N SER A 230 5.47 17.91 -11.27
CA SER A 230 6.23 17.93 -12.52
C SER A 230 5.61 17.02 -13.59
N LEU A 231 5.59 17.46 -14.86
CA LEU A 231 5.07 16.67 -16.00
C LEU A 231 6.22 16.23 -16.92
N VAL A 232 6.65 14.97 -16.80
CA VAL A 232 7.64 14.36 -17.69
C VAL A 232 6.97 13.92 -18.99
N ARG A 233 7.44 14.46 -20.12
CA ARG A 233 6.85 14.21 -21.44
C ARG A 233 7.13 12.78 -21.93
N PRO A 234 6.31 12.24 -22.85
CA PRO A 234 6.57 10.92 -23.43
C PRO A 234 7.96 10.84 -24.06
N GLY A 235 8.66 9.72 -23.88
CA GLY A 235 9.99 9.49 -24.46
C GLY A 235 11.14 10.30 -23.84
N THR A 236 10.90 11.08 -22.79
CA THR A 236 11.95 11.91 -22.16
C THR A 236 12.96 11.02 -21.43
N VAL A 237 14.26 11.20 -21.72
CA VAL A 237 15.35 10.53 -21.00
C VAL A 237 15.97 11.51 -20.01
N ILE A 238 15.84 11.22 -18.72
CA ILE A 238 16.43 12.00 -17.63
C ILE A 238 17.71 11.28 -17.17
N PRO A 239 18.87 11.95 -17.17
CA PRO A 239 20.13 11.32 -16.77
C PRO A 239 20.23 11.11 -15.26
N ASP A 240 21.09 10.19 -14.83
CA ASP A 240 21.32 9.89 -13.42
C ASP A 240 21.68 11.12 -12.59
N GLY A 241 21.21 11.19 -11.34
CA GLY A 241 21.52 12.30 -10.42
C GLY A 241 20.77 13.61 -10.70
N SER A 242 19.81 13.60 -11.64
CA SER A 242 19.16 14.82 -12.10
C SER A 242 18.06 15.31 -11.16
N PHE A 243 18.00 16.63 -10.98
CA PHE A 243 16.86 17.31 -10.39
C PHE A 243 15.94 17.83 -11.50
N VAL A 244 14.68 17.40 -11.48
CA VAL A 244 13.71 17.63 -12.55
C VAL A 244 12.50 18.37 -12.01
N VAL A 245 12.16 19.50 -12.62
CA VAL A 245 11.07 20.37 -12.14
C VAL A 245 10.22 20.93 -13.29
N GLY A 246 8.95 21.16 -13.00
CA GLY A 246 8.07 21.98 -13.84
C GLY A 246 7.07 21.19 -14.67
N ASN A 247 6.16 21.93 -15.30
CA ASN A 247 5.18 21.40 -16.25
C ASN A 247 5.19 22.31 -17.50
N PRO A 248 5.87 21.90 -18.59
CA PRO A 248 6.58 20.62 -18.76
C PRO A 248 7.91 20.54 -17.98
N ALA A 249 8.26 19.33 -17.55
CA ALA A 249 9.43 19.07 -16.72
C ALA A 249 10.75 19.31 -17.49
N ALA A 250 11.69 19.98 -16.83
CA ALA A 250 13.03 20.25 -17.34
C ALA A 250 14.08 19.86 -16.29
N VAL A 251 15.24 19.38 -16.76
CA VAL A 251 16.40 19.11 -15.92
C VAL A 251 17.02 20.45 -15.53
N LYS A 252 17.19 20.69 -14.23
CA LYS A 252 17.82 21.91 -13.71
C LYS A 252 19.24 21.58 -13.28
N GLU A 253 20.22 22.32 -13.83
CA GLU A 253 21.62 22.19 -13.43
C GLU A 253 21.86 22.85 -12.06
N GLY A 254 22.44 22.07 -11.14
CA GLY A 254 22.87 22.53 -9.81
C GLY A 254 22.22 21.78 -8.64
N ARG A 255 23.04 21.22 -7.74
CA ARG A 255 22.63 20.79 -6.40
C ARG A 255 22.12 22.02 -5.66
N THR A 256 20.81 22.16 -5.44
CA THR A 256 20.29 23.18 -4.53
C THR A 256 20.64 22.78 -3.09
N PRO A 257 20.97 23.73 -2.18
CA PRO A 257 21.23 23.42 -0.77
C PRO A 257 20.06 22.75 -0.04
N ASP A 258 18.85 22.85 -0.59
CA ASP A 258 17.61 22.24 -0.10
C ASP A 258 17.37 20.80 -0.64
N MET A 259 18.16 20.37 -1.64
CA MET A 259 18.16 18.98 -2.09
C MET A 259 18.71 18.04 -1.03
N SER A 260 19.66 18.45 -0.18
CA SER A 260 20.25 17.56 0.83
C SER A 260 19.23 17.14 1.89
N LEU A 261 18.31 18.01 2.28
CA LEU A 261 17.24 17.69 3.25
C LEU A 261 16.17 16.77 2.66
N HIS A 262 15.78 17.01 1.40
CA HIS A 262 14.85 16.14 0.67
C HIS A 262 15.49 14.80 0.29
N TYR A 263 16.79 14.79 -0.06
CA TYR A 263 17.59 13.58 -0.21
C TYR A 263 17.71 12.84 1.11
N MET A 264 17.82 13.52 2.25
CA MET A 264 17.87 12.87 3.56
C MET A 264 16.54 12.20 3.90
N GLY A 265 15.40 12.83 3.60
CA GLY A 265 14.07 12.20 3.68
C GLY A 265 13.93 11.00 2.73
N ALA A 266 14.36 11.16 1.47
CA ALA A 266 14.39 10.07 0.49
C ALA A 266 15.32 8.93 0.93
N LEU A 267 16.48 9.25 1.50
CA LEU A 267 17.47 8.33 2.04
C LEU A 267 16.92 7.57 3.24
N ILE A 268 16.04 8.16 4.06
CA ILE A 268 15.33 7.42 5.12
C ILE A 268 14.40 6.37 4.50
N TYR A 269 13.60 6.74 3.50
CA TYR A 269 12.73 5.79 2.79
C TYR A 269 13.53 4.71 2.05
N ILE A 270 14.66 5.08 1.44
CA ILE A 270 15.57 4.20 0.72
C ILE A 270 16.34 3.29 1.69
N ALA A 271 16.83 3.80 2.82
CA ALA A 271 17.50 3.02 3.86
C ALA A 271 16.52 2.02 4.47
N MET A 272 15.27 2.43 4.69
CA MET A 272 14.21 1.53 5.10
C MET A 272 13.96 0.46 4.02
N ALA A 273 13.89 0.82 2.74
CA ALA A 273 13.77 -0.15 1.64
C ALA A 273 14.98 -1.11 1.53
N HIS A 274 16.20 -0.64 1.80
CA HIS A 274 17.42 -1.46 1.81
C HIS A 274 17.42 -2.43 3.00
N MET A 275 17.03 -1.97 4.19
CA MET A 275 16.82 -2.82 5.37
C MET A 275 15.80 -3.94 5.11
N TYR A 276 14.74 -3.64 4.36
CA TYR A 276 13.76 -4.65 3.95
C TYR A 276 14.32 -5.68 2.95
N LYS A 277 15.28 -5.29 2.10
CA LYS A 277 15.85 -6.16 1.07
C LYS A 277 16.97 -7.07 1.60
N GLU A 278 17.75 -6.59 2.57
CA GLU A 278 18.93 -7.31 3.09
C GLU A 278 18.70 -7.98 4.46
N GLY A 279 17.55 -7.74 5.11
CA GLY A 279 17.32 -8.19 6.48
C GLY A 279 18.01 -7.27 7.50
N ALA A 280 17.42 -7.13 8.67
CA ALA A 280 17.68 -6.06 9.65
C ALA A 280 19.06 -6.11 10.37
N GLU A 281 20.12 -6.63 9.75
CA GLU A 281 21.38 -6.93 10.47
C GLU A 281 22.49 -5.88 10.37
N SER A 282 22.40 -4.85 9.53
CA SER A 282 23.34 -3.73 9.66
C SER A 282 22.81 -2.44 9.06
N PHE A 283 23.03 -1.34 9.78
CA PHE A 283 22.69 0.00 9.36
C PHE A 283 23.98 0.75 8.99
N PRO A 284 24.42 0.75 7.72
CA PRO A 284 25.68 1.35 7.34
C PRO A 284 25.45 2.80 6.89
N MET A 285 25.15 3.68 7.85
CA MET A 285 24.98 5.12 7.54
C MET A 285 26.22 5.72 6.89
N GLU A 286 27.41 5.23 7.22
CA GLU A 286 28.66 5.68 6.59
C GLU A 286 28.80 5.21 5.14
N GLU A 287 28.31 4.01 4.79
CA GLU A 287 28.39 3.47 3.42
C GLU A 287 27.35 4.15 2.50
N LEU A 288 26.15 4.41 3.01
CA LEU A 288 25.10 5.15 2.31
C LEU A 288 25.46 6.64 2.16
N ALA A 289 26.06 7.26 3.20
CA ALA A 289 26.59 8.61 3.11
C ALA A 289 27.74 8.71 2.09
N ARG A 290 28.67 7.75 2.05
CA ARG A 290 29.75 7.71 1.05
C ARG A 290 29.27 7.44 -0.37
N ARG A 291 28.13 6.76 -0.56
CA ARG A 291 27.49 6.56 -1.87
C ARG A 291 26.61 7.73 -2.31
N ALA A 292 26.34 8.67 -1.39
CA ALA A 292 25.56 9.89 -1.63
C ALA A 292 26.44 11.10 -2.01
N ASP A 293 27.75 11.03 -1.78
CA ASP A 293 28.77 11.95 -2.33
C ASP A 293 29.14 11.58 -3.78
#